data_AF-A0A7X7JCQ0-F1
#
_entry.id   AF-A0A7X7JCQ0-F1
#
_cell.length_a   1.000
_cell.length_b   1.000
_cell.length_c   1.000
_cell.angle_alpha   90.00
_cell.angle_beta   90.00
_cell.angle_gamma   90.00
#
_symmetry.space_group_name_H-M   'P 1'
#
loop_
_entity.id
_entity.type
_entity.pdbx_description
1 polymer ?
#
loop_
_entity_poly.entity_id
_entity_poly.type
_entity_poly.pdbx_seq_one_letter_code
_entity_poly.pdbx_strand_id
1 'polypeptide(L)'
;MGWCVVTDGDEYRLYNSHAAVDAEDKLFRSVRLSDEAQTDHIVETLGLLNKETLGENLLETLWKSQFVDRRVEGALEDVFLEDDPGLIRLLRRRLTEPAPAEIRDSLRREWSGVLQARHAIGMAVIVTRTAVLDAE
;
A
#
# COMPACT_ATOMS: atom_id res chain seq x y z
N MET A 1 25.82 0.20 1.25
CA MET A 1 24.85 0.76 2.22
C MET A 1 23.90 1.65 1.43
N GLY A 2 22.67 1.20 1.16
CA GLY A 2 21.72 1.86 0.23
C GLY A 2 20.36 2.20 0.87
N TRP A 3 20.29 2.24 2.19
CA TRP A 3 19.06 2.43 2.96
C TRP A 3 19.20 3.63 3.89
N CYS A 4 18.16 4.45 4.01
CA CYS A 4 18.13 5.56 4.96
C CYS A 4 16.84 5.59 5.78
N VAL A 5 16.96 6.07 7.01
CA VAL A 5 15.85 6.25 7.95
C VAL A 5 15.70 7.73 8.23
N VAL A 6 14.49 8.25 8.09
CA VAL A 6 14.14 9.62 8.47
C VAL A 6 13.13 9.54 9.61
N THR A 7 13.39 10.24 10.70
CA THR A 7 12.51 10.23 11.86
C THR A 7 12.51 11.58 12.58
N ASP A 8 11.36 11.92 13.16
CA ASP A 8 11.18 13.03 14.09
C ASP A 8 11.03 12.57 15.55
N GLY A 9 11.18 11.26 15.81
CA GLY A 9 11.03 10.61 17.11
C GLY A 9 9.67 9.95 17.32
N ASP A 10 8.63 10.32 16.57
CA ASP A 10 7.32 9.64 16.57
C ASP A 10 7.12 8.84 15.29
N GLU A 11 7.43 9.43 14.13
CA GLU A 11 7.32 8.77 12.84
C GLU A 11 8.69 8.28 12.35
N TYR A 12 8.73 7.06 11.82
CA TYR A 12 9.91 6.41 11.27
C TYR A 12 9.65 6.01 9.82
N ARG A 13 10.40 6.61 8.90
CA ARG A 13 10.30 6.37 7.46
C ARG A 13 11.57 5.70 6.93
N LEU A 14 11.45 4.49 6.41
CA LEU A 14 12.53 3.75 5.73
C LEU A 14 12.48 4.00 4.24
N TYR A 15 13.61 4.37 3.65
CA TYR A 15 13.75 4.56 2.22
C TYR A 15 14.85 3.69 1.64
N ASN A 16 14.61 3.17 0.43
CA ASN A 16 15.66 2.61 -0.42
C ASN A 16 16.30 3.73 -1.24
N SER A 17 17.39 4.32 -0.74
CA SER A 17 18.08 5.43 -1.39
C SER A 17 18.63 5.10 -2.78
N HIS A 18 18.95 3.83 -3.02
CA HIS A 18 19.55 3.33 -4.27
C HIS A 18 18.52 2.89 -5.31
N ALA A 19 17.23 2.82 -4.96
CA ALA A 19 16.20 2.47 -5.92
C ALA A 19 16.18 3.51 -7.07
N ALA A 20 16.18 3.01 -8.32
CA ALA A 20 16.12 3.82 -9.54
C ALA A 20 14.67 4.19 -9.87
N VAL A 21 13.96 4.71 -8.87
CA VAL A 21 12.56 5.17 -8.93
C VAL A 21 12.49 6.61 -8.44
N ASP A 22 11.38 7.29 -8.73
CA ASP A 22 11.16 8.66 -8.27
C ASP A 22 11.21 8.75 -6.76
N ALA A 23 11.54 9.93 -6.23
CA ALA A 23 11.87 10.10 -4.81
C ALA A 23 10.74 9.64 -3.87
N GLU A 24 9.49 9.83 -4.29
CA GLU A 24 8.29 9.42 -3.56
C GLU A 24 8.14 7.89 -3.50
N ASP A 25 8.51 7.20 -4.57
CA ASP A 25 8.45 5.75 -4.69
C ASP A 25 9.57 5.03 -3.96
N LYS A 26 10.58 5.76 -3.46
CA LYS A 26 11.68 5.18 -2.65
C LYS A 26 11.26 4.80 -1.24
N LEU A 27 10.10 5.29 -0.77
CA LEU A 27 9.58 4.96 0.56
C LEU A 27 9.26 3.47 0.62
N PHE A 28 9.86 2.78 1.57
CA PHE A 28 9.61 1.36 1.82
C PHE A 28 8.51 1.19 2.86
N ARG A 29 8.71 1.70 4.07
CA ARG A 29 7.75 1.64 5.16
C ARG A 29 7.72 2.96 5.91
N SER A 30 6.54 3.33 6.39
CA SER A 30 6.37 4.37 7.40
C SER A 30 5.61 3.79 8.57
N VAL A 31 6.06 4.05 9.79
CA VAL A 31 5.37 3.68 11.01
C VAL A 31 5.39 4.82 12.00
N ARG A 32 4.31 4.98 12.78
CA ARG A 32 4.18 6.00 13.83
C ARG A 32 4.08 5.34 15.18
N LEU A 33 4.93 5.73 16.13
CA LEU A 33 4.98 5.09 17.44
C LEU A 33 3.75 5.40 18.30
N SER A 34 3.25 6.64 18.26
CA SER A 34 2.10 7.14 19.04
C SER A 34 0.78 6.44 18.77
N ASP A 35 0.73 5.87 17.61
CA ASP A 35 -0.41 5.17 17.07
C ASP A 35 -0.51 3.87 18.01
N GLU A 36 -1.59 3.07 18.21
CA GLU A 36 -1.50 1.80 19.04
C GLU A 36 -1.88 0.45 18.37
N ALA A 37 -2.87 0.39 17.48
CA ALA A 37 -3.25 -0.81 16.68
C ALA A 37 -2.18 -1.46 15.72
N GLN A 38 -1.25 -0.68 15.19
CA GLN A 38 0.04 -0.86 14.48
C GLN A 38 1.20 -1.59 15.20
N THR A 39 1.07 -1.96 16.48
CA THR A 39 2.25 -2.31 17.33
C THR A 39 3.10 -3.41 16.71
N ASP A 40 2.48 -4.47 16.20
CA ASP A 40 3.21 -5.59 15.58
C ASP A 40 3.99 -5.14 14.34
N HIS A 41 3.38 -4.28 13.51
CA HIS A 41 4.03 -3.76 12.31
C HIS A 41 5.21 -2.82 12.64
N ILE A 42 5.13 -2.10 13.76
CA ILE A 42 6.24 -1.28 14.26
C ILE A 42 7.39 -2.13 14.73
N VAL A 43 7.11 -3.15 15.53
CA VAL A 43 8.15 -4.07 16.02
C VAL A 43 8.83 -4.75 14.83
N GLU A 44 8.07 -5.20 13.85
CA GLU A 44 8.61 -5.76 12.62
C GLU A 44 9.50 -4.74 11.87
N THR A 45 8.99 -3.53 11.65
CA THR A 45 9.68 -2.49 10.87
C THR A 45 10.95 -1.98 11.55
N LEU A 46 10.91 -1.74 12.86
CA LEU A 46 12.10 -1.37 13.63
C LEU A 46 13.07 -2.53 13.76
N GLY A 47 12.58 -3.78 13.80
CA GLY A 47 13.41 -4.97 13.77
C GLY A 47 14.29 -5.06 12.51
N LEU A 48 13.81 -4.53 11.38
CA LEU A 48 14.59 -4.45 10.13
C LEU A 48 15.82 -3.53 10.22
N LEU A 49 15.86 -2.65 11.23
CA LEU A 49 17.00 -1.75 11.50
C LEU A 49 18.11 -2.41 12.31
N ASN A 50 17.92 -3.66 12.76
CA ASN A 50 18.98 -4.39 13.43
C ASN A 50 20.18 -4.63 12.48
N LYS A 51 21.38 -4.61 13.04
CA LYS A 51 22.65 -4.74 12.31
C LYS A 51 22.77 -6.06 11.54
N GLU A 52 22.24 -7.15 12.09
CA GLU A 52 22.21 -8.46 11.42
C GLU A 52 21.27 -8.42 10.22
N THR A 53 20.08 -7.83 10.38
CA THR A 53 19.08 -7.68 9.32
C THR A 53 19.49 -6.70 8.21
N LEU A 54 20.28 -5.67 8.54
CA LEU A 54 20.91 -4.76 7.57
C LEU A 54 22.08 -5.40 6.81
N GLY A 55 22.72 -6.42 7.39
CA GLY A 55 23.80 -7.19 6.77
C GLY A 55 23.30 -8.28 5.82
N GLU A 56 22.07 -8.75 6.03
CA GLU A 56 21.40 -9.71 5.18
C GLU A 56 20.60 -9.00 4.07
N ASN A 57 20.53 -9.60 2.88
CA ASN A 57 19.73 -9.08 1.74
C ASN A 57 18.20 -9.12 2.00
N LEU A 58 17.75 -9.20 3.26
CA LEU A 58 16.35 -9.28 3.65
C LEU A 58 15.60 -8.00 3.26
N LEU A 59 16.19 -6.83 3.54
CA LEU A 59 15.62 -5.54 3.13
C LEU A 59 15.43 -5.45 1.61
N GLU A 60 16.42 -5.86 0.84
CA GLU A 60 16.33 -5.90 -0.64
C GLU A 60 15.27 -6.88 -1.14
N THR A 61 15.11 -8.01 -0.45
CA THR A 61 14.11 -9.02 -0.82
C THR A 61 12.70 -8.52 -0.53
N LEU A 62 12.47 -7.99 0.68
CA LEU A 62 11.19 -7.41 1.08
C LEU A 62 10.84 -6.17 0.25
N TRP A 63 11.83 -5.35 -0.08
CA TRP A 63 11.66 -4.23 -1.00
C TRP A 63 11.10 -4.70 -2.33
N LYS A 64 11.72 -5.69 -2.96
CA LYS A 64 11.33 -6.15 -4.29
C LYS A 64 9.92 -6.72 -4.28
N SER A 65 9.55 -7.51 -3.27
CA SER A 65 8.19 -8.04 -3.17
C SER A 65 7.18 -6.91 -2.98
N GLN A 66 7.38 -6.05 -1.97
CA GLN A 66 6.42 -4.98 -1.64
C GLN A 66 6.36 -3.91 -2.73
N PHE A 67 7.47 -3.61 -3.41
CA PHE A 67 7.50 -2.67 -4.53
C PHE A 67 6.68 -3.19 -5.73
N VAL A 68 6.86 -4.46 -6.09
CA VAL A 68 6.06 -5.08 -7.15
C VAL A 68 4.59 -5.11 -6.76
N ASP A 69 4.27 -5.48 -5.52
CA ASP A 69 2.90 -5.52 -5.01
C ASP A 69 2.24 -4.14 -5.10
N ARG A 70 2.91 -3.07 -4.64
CA ARG A 70 2.39 -1.68 -4.74
C ARG A 70 2.20 -1.21 -6.18
N ARG A 71 3.10 -1.58 -7.09
CA ARG A 71 2.97 -1.21 -8.51
C ARG A 71 1.83 -1.95 -9.18
N VAL A 72 1.62 -3.22 -8.84
CA VAL A 72 0.47 -4.00 -9.28
C VAL A 72 -0.81 -3.43 -8.69
N GLU A 73 -0.80 -3.03 -7.41
CA GLU A 73 -1.93 -2.37 -6.77
C GLU A 73 -2.29 -1.07 -7.47
N GLY A 74 -1.37 -0.12 -7.65
CA GLY A 74 -1.64 1.12 -8.36
C GLY A 74 -2.18 0.90 -9.78
N ALA A 75 -1.59 -0.05 -10.52
CA ALA A 75 -2.11 -0.41 -11.85
C ALA A 75 -3.53 -1.00 -11.80
N LEU A 76 -3.88 -1.74 -10.74
CA LEU A 76 -5.25 -2.20 -10.53
C LEU A 76 -6.18 -1.04 -10.17
N GLU A 77 -5.77 -0.12 -9.30
CA GLU A 77 -6.56 1.07 -8.96
C GLU A 77 -6.89 1.87 -10.22
N ASP A 78 -5.90 2.14 -11.08
CA ASP A 78 -6.10 2.83 -12.35
C ASP A 78 -7.11 2.10 -13.24
N VAL A 79 -6.96 0.78 -13.39
CA VAL A 79 -7.86 -0.06 -14.19
C VAL A 79 -9.31 0.01 -13.67
N PHE A 80 -9.51 0.08 -12.35
CA PHE A 80 -10.83 0.15 -11.74
C PHE A 80 -11.43 1.56 -11.71
N LEU A 81 -10.60 2.61 -11.60
CA LEU A 81 -11.04 4.02 -11.55
C LEU A 81 -11.24 4.64 -12.93
N GLU A 82 -10.42 4.26 -13.91
CA GLU A 82 -10.45 4.82 -15.28
C GLU A 82 -11.38 4.07 -16.24
N ASP A 83 -12.19 3.13 -15.72
CA ASP A 83 -13.15 2.32 -16.49
C ASP A 83 -12.51 1.59 -17.70
N ASP A 84 -11.39 0.89 -17.49
CA ASP A 84 -10.62 0.28 -18.58
C ASP A 84 -11.50 -0.59 -19.52
N PRO A 85 -11.48 -0.30 -20.84
CA PRO A 85 -12.33 -1.01 -21.80
C PRO A 85 -11.97 -2.49 -21.97
N GLY A 86 -10.71 -2.87 -21.69
CA GLY A 86 -10.26 -4.27 -21.70
C GLY A 86 -10.89 -5.08 -20.57
N LEU A 87 -10.90 -4.54 -19.35
CA LEU A 87 -11.56 -5.15 -18.20
C LEU A 87 -13.08 -5.29 -18.42
N ILE A 88 -13.76 -4.23 -18.88
CA ILE A 88 -15.21 -4.27 -19.16
C ILE A 88 -15.51 -5.35 -20.21
N ARG A 89 -14.68 -5.45 -21.26
CA ARG A 89 -14.82 -6.48 -22.29
C ARG A 89 -14.60 -7.90 -21.74
N LEU A 90 -13.64 -8.07 -20.83
CA LEU A 90 -13.38 -9.35 -20.17
C LEU A 90 -14.56 -9.76 -19.29
N LEU A 91 -15.08 -8.84 -18.48
CA LEU A 91 -16.24 -9.07 -17.62
C LEU A 91 -17.49 -9.41 -18.43
N ARG A 92 -17.77 -8.67 -19.52
CA ARG A 92 -18.88 -8.99 -20.43
C ARG A 92 -18.76 -10.37 -21.07
N ARG A 93 -17.54 -10.87 -21.26
CA ARG A 93 -17.33 -12.23 -21.80
C ARG A 93 -17.66 -13.31 -20.78
N ARG A 94 -17.63 -12.99 -19.48
CA ARG A 94 -17.97 -13.90 -18.37
C ARG A 94 -19.39 -13.68 -17.82
N LEU A 95 -19.93 -12.47 -17.97
CA LEU A 95 -21.25 -12.05 -17.53
C LEU A 95 -22.09 -11.74 -18.79
N THR A 96 -22.96 -12.68 -19.17
CA THR A 96 -23.67 -12.64 -20.46
C THR A 96 -24.77 -11.58 -20.54
N GLU A 97 -25.32 -11.17 -19.40
CA GLU A 97 -26.52 -10.34 -19.31
C GLU A 97 -26.29 -8.84 -19.08
N PRO A 98 -25.39 -8.39 -18.18
CA PRO A 98 -25.32 -6.97 -17.86
C PRO A 98 -24.73 -6.14 -19.01
N ALA A 99 -25.32 -4.97 -19.24
CA ALA A 99 -24.80 -4.01 -20.21
C ALA A 99 -23.44 -3.46 -19.74
N PRO A 100 -22.55 -3.04 -20.66
CA PRO A 100 -21.25 -2.45 -20.30
C PRO A 100 -21.33 -1.29 -19.31
N ALA A 101 -22.42 -0.50 -19.36
CA ALA A 101 -22.67 0.59 -18.42
C ALA A 101 -22.99 0.08 -17.00
N GLU A 102 -23.76 -1.00 -16.88
CA GLU A 102 -24.11 -1.60 -15.59
C GLU A 102 -22.90 -2.26 -14.93
N ILE A 103 -22.03 -2.89 -15.73
CA ILE A 103 -20.75 -3.43 -15.26
C ILE A 103 -19.88 -2.30 -14.69
N ARG A 104 -19.78 -1.19 -15.41
CA ARG A 104 -19.02 -0.01 -14.99
C ARG A 104 -19.56 0.57 -13.68
N ASP A 105 -20.87 0.79 -13.62
CA ASP A 105 -21.50 1.35 -12.43
C ASP A 105 -21.39 0.42 -11.23
N SER A 106 -21.44 -0.90 -11.45
CA SER A 106 -21.19 -1.90 -10.41
C SER A 106 -19.75 -1.87 -9.92
N LEU A 107 -18.77 -1.86 -10.83
CA LEU A 107 -17.36 -1.73 -10.48
C LEU A 107 -17.13 -0.45 -9.68
N ARG A 108 -17.66 0.70 -10.13
CA ARG A 108 -17.52 1.94 -9.37
C ARG A 108 -18.16 1.86 -7.99
N ARG A 109 -19.34 1.26 -7.81
CA ARG A 109 -19.95 1.15 -6.48
C ARG A 109 -19.16 0.24 -5.53
N GLU A 110 -18.80 -0.94 -6.00
CA GLU A 110 -18.14 -1.96 -5.16
C GLU A 110 -16.64 -1.63 -4.95
N TRP A 111 -15.94 -1.23 -6.01
CA TRP A 111 -14.53 -0.90 -5.94
C TRP A 111 -14.24 0.53 -5.48
N SER A 112 -15.12 1.52 -5.66
CA SER A 112 -14.89 2.84 -5.02
C SER A 112 -14.86 2.69 -3.50
N GLY A 113 -15.77 1.90 -2.92
CA GLY A 113 -15.76 1.62 -1.48
C GLY A 113 -14.51 0.88 -1.04
N VAL A 114 -14.05 -0.12 -1.80
CA VAL A 114 -12.82 -0.87 -1.51
C VAL A 114 -11.57 -0.02 -1.71
N LEU A 115 -11.50 0.83 -2.74
CA LEU A 115 -10.37 1.73 -3.01
C LEU A 115 -10.36 2.91 -2.07
N GLN A 116 -11.51 3.41 -1.62
CA GLN A 116 -11.57 4.45 -0.58
C GLN A 116 -11.27 3.85 0.79
N ALA A 117 -11.76 2.64 1.08
CA ALA A 117 -11.37 1.92 2.28
C ALA A 117 -9.89 1.50 2.22
N ARG A 118 -9.30 1.26 1.04
CA ARG A 118 -7.89 0.86 0.88
C ARG A 118 -6.94 2.01 0.65
N HIS A 119 -7.34 3.14 0.09
CA HIS A 119 -6.64 4.41 0.25
C HIS A 119 -6.80 4.90 1.67
N ALA A 120 -7.91 4.62 2.35
CA ALA A 120 -8.03 4.81 3.78
C ALA A 120 -7.39 3.69 4.58
N ILE A 121 -6.96 2.55 4.03
CA ILE A 121 -6.17 1.49 4.72
C ILE A 121 -4.68 1.59 4.38
N GLY A 122 -4.31 2.11 3.23
CA GLY A 122 -2.97 2.54 2.84
C GLY A 122 -2.66 3.90 3.45
N MET A 123 -3.63 4.83 3.41
CA MET A 123 -3.66 5.95 4.35
C MET A 123 -3.96 5.48 5.75
N ALA A 124 -4.60 4.36 6.10
CA ALA A 124 -4.73 4.01 7.54
C ALA A 124 -3.57 3.26 8.15
N VAL A 125 -2.82 2.55 7.32
CA VAL A 125 -1.44 2.19 7.62
C VAL A 125 -0.65 3.49 7.87
N ILE A 126 -1.14 4.66 7.39
CA ILE A 126 -0.63 6.01 7.68
C ILE A 126 -1.52 6.86 8.67
N VAL A 127 -2.80 6.50 8.98
CA VAL A 127 -3.88 7.39 9.56
C VAL A 127 -5.03 6.66 10.33
N THR A 128 -5.30 5.35 10.22
CA THR A 128 -6.22 4.58 11.13
C THR A 128 -5.45 3.48 11.83
N ARG A 129 -4.38 3.88 12.50
CA ARG A 129 -4.33 3.68 13.94
C ARG A 129 -4.81 4.95 14.70
N THR A 130 -5.30 6.01 14.02
CA THR A 130 -5.79 7.24 14.69
C THR A 130 -7.30 7.26 15.03
N ALA A 131 -8.09 6.17 14.86
CA ALA A 131 -9.54 6.23 15.17
C ALA A 131 -10.22 4.92 15.64
N VAL A 132 -9.51 3.93 16.19
CA VAL A 132 -10.13 2.74 16.82
C VAL A 132 -10.12 2.80 18.36
N LEU A 133 -9.60 3.86 18.98
CA LEU A 133 -9.59 4.03 20.45
C LEU A 133 -10.55 5.11 20.98
N ASP A 134 -11.73 5.29 20.36
CA ASP A 134 -12.82 6.13 20.92
C ASP A 134 -14.10 5.31 21.16
N ALA A 135 -13.97 4.04 21.52
CA ALA A 135 -15.09 3.23 22.03
C ALA A 135 -14.64 2.17 23.06
N GLU A 136 -13.98 2.61 24.13
CA GLU A 136 -14.16 2.08 25.49
C GLU A 136 -14.11 3.21 26.52
#